data_AF-A0A1E4GHZ0-F1
#
_entry.id   AF-A0A1E4GHZ0-F1
#
_cell.length_a   1.000
_cell.length_b   1.000
_cell.length_c   1.000
_cell.angle_alpha   90.00
_cell.angle_beta   90.00
_cell.angle_gamma   90.00
#
_symmetry.space_group_name_H-M   'P 1'
#
loop_
_entity.id
_entity.type
_entity.pdbx_description
1 polymer ?
#
loop_
_entity_poly.entity_id
_entity_poly.type
_entity_poly.pdbx_seq_one_letter_code
_entity_poly.pdbx_strand_id
1 'polypeptide(L)'
;MQPRCDSVRLTGATGFPFQTGEAATKEFNLAVKERDLSTGTPLLVSGKPGNTQVVKFEPDPDAKSVRATKDGDDFVFTDIKGREYIWLGDIKDMKAQHDASALAASVHRVGLVELEFLRLAAAKEIKVPQAK
;
A
#
# COMPACT_ATOMS: atom_id res chain seq x y z
N MET A 1 -13.14 -3.18 20.22
CA MET A 1 -11.99 -2.80 21.06
C MET A 1 -10.72 -3.08 20.26
N GLN A 2 -10.32 -2.16 19.37
CA GLN A 2 -8.99 -2.24 18.75
C GLN A 2 -7.96 -1.80 19.80
N PRO A 3 -6.79 -2.47 19.91
CA PRO A 3 -5.74 -2.02 20.81
C PRO A 3 -5.25 -0.63 20.36
N ARG A 4 -4.83 0.21 21.31
CA ARG A 4 -4.06 1.42 21.01
C ARG A 4 -2.88 0.98 20.14
N CYS A 5 -2.95 1.25 18.82
CA CYS A 5 -1.84 1.00 17.92
C CYS A 5 -0.62 1.67 18.52
N ASP A 6 0.39 0.87 18.85
CA ASP A 6 1.66 1.34 19.37
C ASP A 6 2.27 2.23 18.30
N SER A 7 2.09 3.54 18.47
CA SER A 7 2.47 4.52 17.47
C SER A 7 3.98 4.56 17.52
N VAL A 8 4.64 3.86 16.58
CA VAL A 8 6.09 3.79 16.52
C VAL A 8 6.60 5.23 16.36
N ARG A 9 7.31 5.71 17.39
CA ARG A 9 7.97 7.01 17.34
C ARG A 9 9.13 6.91 16.37
N LEU A 10 8.99 7.54 15.22
CA LEU A 10 9.95 7.52 14.14
C LEU A 10 11.20 8.33 14.53
N THR A 11 12.38 7.80 14.22
CA THR A 11 13.68 8.44 14.51
C THR A 11 14.41 8.93 13.27
N GLY A 12 13.84 8.72 12.09
CA GLY A 12 14.40 9.16 10.81
C GLY A 12 13.50 8.76 9.64
N ALA A 13 13.96 9.07 8.42
CA ALA A 13 13.26 8.78 7.17
C ALA A 13 12.70 7.36 7.13
N THR A 14 11.38 7.24 7.04
CA THR A 14 10.67 5.95 7.11
C THR A 14 9.86 5.71 5.84
N GLY A 15 9.94 4.49 5.31
CA GLY A 15 9.21 4.06 4.12
C GLY A 15 7.85 3.47 4.46
N PHE A 16 6.82 3.93 3.77
CA PHE A 16 5.45 3.45 3.89
C PHE A 16 4.99 2.83 2.56
N PRO A 17 4.36 1.64 2.59
CA PRO A 17 3.84 1.01 1.39
C PRO A 17 2.51 1.65 0.96
N PHE A 18 2.40 2.01 -0.30
CA PHE A 18 1.18 2.52 -0.92
C PHE A 18 0.80 1.66 -2.13
N GLN A 19 -0.50 1.44 -2.31
CA GLN A 19 -1.03 0.91 -3.56
C GLN A 19 -1.34 2.05 -4.52
N THR A 20 -0.99 1.87 -5.78
CA THR A 20 -1.30 2.85 -6.83
C THR A 20 -2.63 2.51 -7.50
N GLY A 21 -3.46 3.53 -7.67
CA GLY A 21 -4.66 3.48 -8.49
C GLY A 21 -4.42 4.15 -9.84
N GLU A 22 -4.98 3.56 -10.89
CA GLU A 22 -5.04 4.16 -12.22
C GLU A 22 -6.48 4.61 -12.52
N ALA A 23 -6.63 5.73 -13.23
CA ALA A 23 -7.95 6.17 -13.67
C ALA A 23 -8.54 5.14 -14.63
N ALA A 24 -9.77 4.70 -14.35
CA ALA A 24 -10.37 3.58 -15.06
C ALA A 24 -11.75 3.93 -15.62
N THR A 25 -11.99 3.59 -16.89
CA THR A 25 -13.27 3.86 -17.58
C THR A 25 -14.22 2.67 -17.60
N LYS A 26 -13.75 1.45 -17.33
CA LYS A 26 -14.55 0.22 -17.40
C LYS A 26 -14.65 -0.51 -16.07
N GLU A 27 -13.53 -0.90 -15.48
CA GLU A 27 -13.47 -1.62 -14.21
C GLU A 27 -12.81 -0.74 -13.16
N PHE A 28 -13.49 -0.48 -12.05
CA PHE A 28 -12.97 0.31 -10.94
C PHE A 28 -13.35 -0.34 -9.61
N ASN A 29 -12.56 -0.07 -8.57
CA ASN A 29 -12.82 -0.59 -7.21
C ASN A 29 -12.76 0.50 -6.14
N LEU A 30 -12.43 1.73 -6.54
CA LEU A 30 -12.46 2.93 -5.72
C LEU A 30 -13.03 4.08 -6.56
N ALA A 31 -13.87 4.92 -5.95
CA ALA A 31 -14.32 6.16 -6.56
C ALA A 31 -13.92 7.30 -5.63
N VAL A 32 -13.14 8.24 -6.14
CA VAL A 32 -12.59 9.35 -5.37
C VAL A 32 -13.33 10.61 -5.77
N LYS A 33 -13.73 11.43 -4.80
CA LYS A 33 -14.33 12.73 -5.07
C LYS A 33 -13.24 13.79 -4.95
N GLU A 34 -12.81 14.30 -6.10
CA GLU A 34 -12.01 15.53 -6.13
C GLU A 34 -12.94 16.72 -5.89
N ARG A 35 -12.44 17.76 -5.23
CA ARG A 35 -13.24 18.91 -4.79
C ARG A 35 -13.94 19.61 -5.96
N ASP A 36 -13.31 19.60 -7.14
CA ASP A 36 -13.78 20.27 -8.35
C ASP A 36 -14.66 19.39 -9.26
N LEU A 37 -14.77 18.09 -8.98
CA LEU A 37 -15.47 17.12 -9.83
C LEU A 37 -16.69 16.52 -9.11
N SER A 38 -17.87 16.91 -9.57
CA SER A 38 -19.15 16.49 -8.99
C SER A 38 -19.43 14.98 -9.12
N THR A 39 -18.93 14.35 -10.19
CA THR A 39 -19.19 12.94 -10.52
C THR A 39 -18.22 11.96 -9.87
N GLY A 40 -17.10 12.43 -9.31
CA GLY A 40 -16.03 11.59 -8.79
C GLY A 40 -15.22 10.87 -9.90
N THR A 41 -13.94 10.64 -9.61
CA THR A 41 -12.99 9.96 -10.49
C THR A 41 -12.94 8.47 -10.13
N PRO A 42 -13.35 7.56 -11.04
CA PRO A 42 -13.19 6.11 -10.84
C PRO A 42 -11.72 5.71 -10.95
N LEU A 43 -11.23 5.00 -9.93
CA LEU A 43 -9.89 4.45 -9.86
C LEU A 43 -9.93 2.93 -9.73
N LEU A 44 -9.02 2.28 -10.45
CA LEU A 44 -8.70 0.88 -10.26
C LEU A 44 -7.39 0.77 -9.47
N VAL A 45 -7.51 0.44 -8.19
CA VAL A 45 -6.38 0.17 -7.30
C VAL A 45 -5.97 -1.29 -7.45
N SER A 46 -4.71 -1.53 -7.85
CA SER A 46 -4.19 -2.89 -7.97
C SER A 46 -4.02 -3.53 -6.59
N GLY A 47 -4.55 -4.73 -6.40
CA GLY A 47 -4.29 -5.55 -5.20
C GLY A 47 -3.05 -6.44 -5.32
N LYS A 48 -2.24 -6.25 -6.38
CA LYS A 48 -1.04 -7.04 -6.62
C LYS A 48 0.14 -6.45 -5.85
N PRO A 49 0.85 -7.24 -5.03
CA PRO A 49 1.98 -6.75 -4.24
C PRO A 49 3.08 -6.10 -5.09
N GLY A 50 3.28 -6.56 -6.33
CA GLY A 50 4.27 -5.99 -7.25
C GLY A 50 4.01 -4.53 -7.66
N ASN A 51 2.79 -4.02 -7.46
CA ASN A 51 2.45 -2.62 -7.74
C ASN A 51 2.55 -1.74 -6.48
N THR A 52 2.99 -2.29 -5.36
CA THR A 52 3.21 -1.54 -4.12
C THR A 52 4.40 -0.61 -4.30
N GLN A 53 4.20 0.69 -4.11
CA GLN A 53 5.28 1.66 -4.07
C GLN A 53 5.61 2.02 -2.63
N VAL A 54 6.90 2.03 -2.30
CA VAL A 54 7.36 2.50 -0.99
C VAL A 54 7.75 3.96 -1.11
N VAL A 55 7.00 4.83 -0.44
CA VAL A 55 7.27 6.27 -0.38
C VAL A 55 7.88 6.58 0.99
N LYS A 56 8.95 7.39 1.00
CA LYS A 56 9.68 7.72 2.22
C LYS A 56 9.38 9.13 2.67
N PHE A 57 9.07 9.29 3.94
CA PHE A 57 8.78 10.58 4.56
C PHE A 57 9.73 10.84 5.71
N GLU A 58 10.10 12.10 5.90
CA GLU A 58 10.76 12.53 7.13
C GLU A 58 9.72 12.66 8.25
N PRO A 59 10.03 12.21 9.47
CA PRO A 59 9.16 12.42 10.61
C PRO A 59 9.23 13.88 11.07
N ASP A 60 8.11 14.37 11.58
CA ASP A 60 8.08 15.61 12.35
C ASP A 60 9.02 15.48 13.58
N PRO A 61 9.92 16.44 13.83
CA PRO A 61 10.94 16.33 14.86
C PRO A 61 10.35 16.27 16.29
N ASP A 62 9.22 16.92 16.52
CA ASP A 62 8.59 17.02 17.84
C ASP A 62 7.65 15.85 18.09
N ALA A 63 6.79 15.57 17.11
CA ALA A 63 5.78 14.52 17.19
C ALA A 63 6.34 13.12 16.92
N LYS A 64 7.52 13.03 16.30
CA LYS A 64 8.16 11.77 15.87
C LYS A 64 7.22 10.92 15.00
N SER A 65 6.47 11.59 14.13
CA SER A 65 5.44 10.99 13.26
C SER A 65 5.38 11.74 11.93
N VAL A 66 4.98 11.09 10.84
CA VAL A 66 4.69 11.79 9.57
C VAL A 66 3.40 12.59 9.74
N ARG A 67 3.45 13.90 9.46
CA ARG A 67 2.31 14.80 9.53
C ARG A 67 2.14 15.55 8.22
N ALA A 68 0.89 15.81 7.85
CA ALA A 68 0.58 16.71 6.76
C ALA A 68 0.77 18.16 7.19
N THR A 69 1.19 18.98 6.26
CA THR A 69 1.10 20.43 6.35
C THR A 69 -0.25 20.87 5.80
N LYS A 70 -0.90 21.83 6.46
CA LYS A 70 -2.14 22.42 5.95
C LYS A 70 -1.77 23.50 4.92
N ASP A 71 -2.23 23.34 3.68
CA ASP A 71 -2.10 24.33 2.62
C ASP A 71 -3.50 24.72 2.12
N GLY A 72 -3.93 25.93 2.47
CA GLY A 72 -5.32 26.35 2.29
C GLY A 72 -6.30 25.43 3.03
N ASP A 73 -7.13 24.72 2.26
CA ASP A 73 -8.09 23.73 2.76
C ASP A 73 -7.62 22.28 2.58
N ASP A 74 -6.44 22.06 2.02
CA ASP A 74 -5.91 20.74 1.74
C ASP A 74 -4.84 20.34 2.76
N PHE A 75 -4.68 19.04 2.94
CA PHE A 75 -3.60 18.47 3.75
C PHE A 75 -2.58 17.84 2.80
N VAL A 76 -1.35 18.36 2.82
CA VAL A 76 -0.28 17.98 1.89
C VAL A 76 0.82 17.25 2.64
N PHE A 77 1.24 16.11 2.11
CA PHE A 77 2.42 15.37 2.55
C PHE A 77 3.52 15.48 1.51
N THR A 78 4.73 15.82 1.94
CA THR A 78 5.89 15.93 1.04
C THR A 78 6.86 14.79 1.32
N ASP A 79 7.21 14.01 0.31
CA ASP A 79 8.21 12.94 0.45
C ASP A 79 9.64 13.50 0.51
N ILE A 80 10.60 12.64 0.83
CA ILE A 80 12.02 13.00 0.88
C ILE A 80 12.60 13.45 -0.47
N LYS A 81 11.88 13.21 -1.58
CA LYS A 81 12.26 13.59 -2.95
C LYS A 81 11.57 14.89 -3.39
N GLY A 82 10.80 15.54 -2.52
CA GLY A 82 10.06 16.77 -2.82
C GLY A 82 8.78 16.55 -3.62
N ARG A 83 8.25 15.32 -3.69
CA ARG A 83 6.95 15.03 -4.30
C ARG A 83 5.85 15.28 -3.29
N GLU A 84 4.81 15.96 -3.74
CA GLU A 84 3.66 16.32 -2.91
C GLU A 84 2.51 15.34 -3.13
N TYR A 85 1.85 14.98 -2.04
CA TYR A 85 0.70 14.09 -1.99
C TYR A 85 -0.43 14.78 -1.24
N ILE A 86 -1.57 14.95 -1.90
CA ILE A 86 -2.74 15.61 -1.32
C ILE A 86 -3.64 14.55 -0.68
N TRP A 87 -4.08 14.83 0.54
CA TRP A 87 -5.06 14.01 1.25
C TRP A 87 -6.47 14.33 0.77
N LEU A 88 -7.09 13.40 0.04
CA LEU A 88 -8.45 13.57 -0.47
C LEU A 88 -9.52 13.13 0.55
N GLY A 89 -9.15 12.29 1.52
CA GLY A 89 -10.06 11.82 2.56
C GLY A 89 -9.78 10.40 3.03
N ASP A 90 -10.56 9.99 4.03
CA ASP A 90 -10.49 8.66 4.61
C ASP A 90 -11.31 7.63 3.82
N ILE A 91 -10.73 6.44 3.63
CA ILE A 91 -11.50 5.27 3.22
C ILE A 91 -12.30 4.79 4.44
N LYS A 92 -13.55 4.37 4.22
CA LYS A 92 -14.37 3.77 5.29
C LYS A 92 -13.61 2.62 5.97
N ASP A 93 -13.53 2.64 7.30
CA ASP A 93 -12.71 1.72 8.11
C ASP A 93 -12.85 0.24 7.70
N MET A 94 -14.09 -0.23 7.54
CA MET A 94 -14.36 -1.63 7.15
C MET A 94 -13.86 -1.96 5.74
N LYS A 95 -13.92 -1.01 4.81
CA LYS A 95 -13.39 -1.17 3.45
C LYS A 95 -11.86 -1.16 3.47
N ALA A 96 -11.26 -0.26 4.24
CA ALA A 96 -9.81 -0.21 4.42
C ALA A 96 -9.28 -1.53 5.03
N GLN A 97 -9.92 -2.05 6.07
CA GLN A 97 -9.55 -3.33 6.69
C GLN A 97 -9.71 -4.51 5.73
N HIS A 98 -10.81 -4.55 4.97
CA HIS A 98 -11.03 -5.57 3.95
C HIS A 98 -9.92 -5.54 2.88
N ASP A 99 -9.60 -4.38 2.35
CA ASP A 99 -8.59 -4.23 1.29
C ASP A 99 -7.18 -4.56 1.79
N ALA A 100 -6.83 -4.13 3.01
CA ALA A 100 -5.57 -4.51 3.65
C ALA A 100 -5.45 -6.03 3.84
N SER A 101 -6.54 -6.68 4.23
CA SER A 101 -6.58 -8.14 4.39
C SER A 101 -6.44 -8.87 3.05
N ALA A 102 -7.10 -8.37 2.00
CA ALA A 102 -6.99 -8.93 0.66
C ALA A 102 -5.56 -8.81 0.11
N LEU A 103 -4.89 -7.68 0.36
CA LEU A 103 -3.48 -7.49 0.00
C LEU A 103 -2.56 -8.42 0.80
N ALA A 104 -2.76 -8.57 2.11
CA ALA A 104 -1.98 -9.50 2.91
C ALA A 104 -2.14 -10.96 2.43
N ALA A 105 -3.36 -11.35 2.07
CA ALA A 105 -3.63 -12.68 1.50
C ALA A 105 -2.90 -12.89 0.17
N SER A 106 -2.82 -11.88 -0.68
CA SER A 106 -2.09 -11.97 -1.95
C SER A 106 -0.57 -12.05 -1.77
N VAL A 107 -0.02 -11.34 -0.76
CA VAL A 107 1.40 -11.44 -0.36
C VAL A 107 1.73 -12.82 0.21
N HIS A 108 0.84 -13.39 1.03
CA HIS A 108 1.06 -14.67 1.70
C HIS A 108 0.95 -15.88 0.76
N ARG A 109 0.48 -15.70 -0.48
CA ARG A 109 0.41 -16.78 -1.44
C ARG A 109 1.83 -17.20 -1.83
N VAL A 110 2.24 -18.38 -1.36
CA VAL A 110 3.50 -19.00 -1.75
C VAL A 110 3.48 -19.18 -3.27
N GLY A 111 4.40 -18.50 -3.97
CA GLY A 111 4.59 -18.64 -5.42
C GLY A 111 5.20 -19.98 -5.83
N LEU A 112 4.88 -21.05 -5.10
CA LEU A 112 5.30 -22.40 -5.43
C LEU A 112 4.22 -23.01 -6.31
N VAL A 113 4.49 -23.09 -7.62
CA VAL A 113 3.75 -24.00 -8.48
C VAL A 113 4.34 -25.38 -8.20
N GLU A 114 3.69 -26.18 -7.35
CA GLU A 114 4.19 -27.48 -6.90
C GLU A 114 4.62 -28.38 -8.07
N LEU A 115 3.87 -28.34 -9.19
CA LEU A 115 4.21 -29.07 -10.41
C LEU A 115 5.49 -28.57 -11.09
N GLU A 116 5.72 -27.25 -11.12
CA GLU A 116 6.94 -26.68 -11.70
C GLU A 116 8.15 -26.95 -10.79
N PHE A 117 7.95 -26.87 -9.47
CA PHE A 117 8.95 -27.28 -8.50
C PHE A 117 9.31 -28.76 -8.66
N LEU A 118 8.31 -29.65 -8.80
CA LEU A 118 8.52 -31.07 -9.08
C LEU A 118 9.23 -31.29 -10.42
N ARG A 119 8.90 -30.53 -11.46
CA ARG A 119 9.56 -30.59 -12.78
C ARG A 119 11.04 -30.23 -12.68
N LEU A 120 11.34 -29.09 -12.05
CA LEU A 120 12.70 -28.59 -11.86
C LEU A 120 13.52 -29.52 -10.93
N ALA A 121 12.87 -30.09 -9.90
CA ALA A 121 13.48 -31.10 -9.02
C ALA A 121 13.79 -32.40 -9.77
N ALA A 122 12.86 -32.90 -10.59
CA ALA A 122 13.06 -34.08 -11.43
C ALA A 122 14.17 -33.86 -12.48
N ALA A 123 14.29 -32.64 -13.02
CA ALA A 123 15.35 -32.21 -13.91
C ALA A 123 16.72 -31.99 -13.21
N LYS A 124 16.78 -32.11 -11.87
CA LYS A 124 17.98 -31.81 -11.04
C LYS A 124 18.49 -30.37 -11.13
N GLU A 125 17.64 -29.44 -11.56
CA GLU A 125 17.99 -28.02 -11.71
C GLU A 125 17.91 -27.26 -10.36
N ILE A 126 17.34 -27.90 -9.32
CA ILE A 126 17.24 -27.38 -7.96
C ILE A 126 17.46 -28.49 -6.93
N LYS A 127 18.11 -28.15 -5.82
CA LYS A 127 18.30 -29.05 -4.67
C LYS A 127 17.02 -29.12 -3.86
N VAL A 128 16.40 -30.30 -3.82
CA VAL A 128 15.32 -30.60 -2.89
C VAL A 128 15.93 -30.78 -1.49
N PRO A 129 15.49 -30.02 -0.47
CA PRO A 129 15.95 -30.25 0.89
C PRO A 129 15.50 -31.65 1.34
N GLN A 130 16.47 -32.48 1.71
CA GLN A 130 16.21 -33.80 2.30
C GLN A 130 15.54 -33.58 3.67
N ALA A 131 14.36 -34.17 3.87
CA ALA A 131 13.73 -34.20 5.17
C ALA A 131 14.64 -34.97 6.14
N LYS A 132 14.91 -34.39 7.32
CA LYS A 132 15.59 -35.06 8.43
C LYS A 132 14.65 -36.04 9.11
#